data_AF-A0A370AN77-F1
#
_entry.id   AF-A0A370AN77-F1
#
_cell.length_a   1.000
_cell.length_b   1.000
_cell.length_c   1.000
_cell.angle_alpha   90.00
_cell.angle_beta   90.00
_cell.angle_gamma   90.00
#
_symmetry.space_group_name_H-M   'P 1'
#
loop_
_entity.id
_entity.type
_entity.pdbx_description
1 polymer ?
#
loop_
_entity_poly.entity_id
_entity_poly.type
_entity_poly.pdbx_seq_one_letter_code
_entity_poly.pdbx_strand_id
1 'polypeptide(L)'
;NNTLLTDINTLQNKNDRLKERVKLLEDHIFARRSEKWTVLDKHQMYLFDEAEAVISEDPSESGESDAQKGKSKKKGRKPISADIPREKVLHSLSIKERTCSCCGKLRPIIGYETSEELEYIPAQI
;
A
#
# COMPACT_ATOMS: atom_id res chain seq x y z
N ASN A 1 45.23 -31.82 -1.61
CA ASN A 1 45.13 -30.59 -0.80
C ASN A 1 43.98 -29.69 -1.21
N ASN A 2 43.83 -29.27 -2.47
CA ASN A 2 42.70 -28.40 -2.87
C ASN A 2 41.32 -29.05 -2.81
N THR A 3 41.19 -30.32 -3.20
CA THR A 3 39.92 -31.07 -3.17
C THR A 3 39.38 -31.27 -1.75
N LEU A 4 40.26 -31.62 -0.81
CA LEU A 4 39.89 -31.70 0.61
C LEU A 4 39.46 -30.35 1.17
N LEU A 5 40.13 -29.26 0.76
CA LEU A 5 39.76 -27.91 1.20
C LEU A 5 38.38 -27.51 0.66
N THR A 6 38.07 -27.82 -0.60
CA THR A 6 36.75 -27.57 -1.19
C THR A 6 35.68 -28.41 -0.49
N ASP A 7 35.96 -29.67 -0.19
CA ASP A 7 35.00 -30.54 0.48
C ASP A 7 34.69 -30.05 1.89
N ILE A 8 35.70 -29.64 2.66
CA ILE A 8 35.52 -29.03 3.98
C ILE A 8 34.65 -27.78 3.89
N ASN A 9 34.91 -26.90 2.92
CA ASN A 9 34.17 -25.65 2.75
C ASN A 9 32.71 -25.92 2.32
N THR A 10 32.47 -26.90 1.45
CA THR A 10 31.10 -27.31 1.06
C THR A 10 30.33 -27.90 2.23
N LEU A 11 30.98 -28.68 3.09
CA LEU A 11 30.36 -29.27 4.28
C LEU A 11 30.07 -28.20 5.34
N GLN A 12 30.96 -27.23 5.52
CA GLN A 12 30.73 -26.08 6.40
C GLN A 12 29.51 -25.26 5.94
N ASN A 13 29.45 -24.88 4.67
CA ASN A 13 28.32 -24.15 4.10
C ASN A 13 26.99 -24.92 4.24
N LYS A 14 27.01 -26.24 4.02
CA LYS A 14 25.83 -27.09 4.23
C LYS A 14 25.40 -27.12 5.69
N ASN A 15 26.36 -27.20 6.62
CA ASN A 15 26.10 -27.21 8.05
C ASN A 15 25.48 -25.89 8.51
N ASP A 16 26.03 -24.77 8.06
CA ASP A 16 25.52 -23.44 8.41
C ASP A 16 24.11 -23.22 7.87
N ARG A 17 23.85 -23.63 6.62
CA ARG A 17 22.50 -23.57 6.03
C ARG A 17 21.49 -24.44 6.78
N LEU A 18 21.91 -25.62 7.25
CA LEU A 18 21.06 -26.50 8.05
C LEU A 18 20.79 -25.92 9.44
N LYS A 19 21.80 -25.36 10.11
CA LYS A 19 21.65 -24.68 11.40
C LYS A 19 20.69 -23.50 11.31
N GLU A 20 20.80 -22.68 10.28
CA GLU A 20 19.89 -21.55 10.06
C GLU A 20 18.45 -22.03 9.87
N ARG A 21 18.24 -23.08 9.07
CA ARG A 21 16.91 -23.66 8.86
C ARG A 21 16.32 -24.27 10.13
N VAL A 22 17.13 -24.94 10.95
CA VAL A 22 16.71 -25.46 12.26
C VAL A 22 16.31 -24.31 13.17
N LYS A 23 17.14 -23.26 13.28
CA LYS A 23 16.84 -22.08 14.08
C LYS A 23 15.52 -21.43 13.66
N LEU A 24 15.28 -21.26 12.36
CA LEU A 24 14.01 -20.69 11.87
C LEU A 24 12.79 -21.56 12.22
N LEU A 25 12.93 -22.89 12.17
CA LEU A 25 11.87 -23.81 12.56
C LEU A 25 11.63 -23.79 14.08
N GLU A 26 12.70 -23.75 14.86
CA GLU A 26 12.63 -23.60 16.32
C GLU A 26 11.98 -22.27 16.71
N ASP A 27 12.36 -21.18 16.05
CA ASP A 27 11.71 -19.88 16.21
C ASP A 27 10.23 -19.99 15.78
N HIS A 28 9.89 -20.61 14.66
CA HIS A 28 8.47 -20.75 14.27
C HIS A 28 7.64 -21.58 15.27
N ILE A 29 8.22 -22.62 15.88
CA ILE A 29 7.52 -23.52 16.80
C ILE A 29 7.48 -22.96 18.23
N PHE A 30 8.59 -22.38 18.68
CA PHE A 30 8.85 -22.02 20.07
C PHE A 30 9.08 -20.53 20.30
N ALA A 31 9.24 -19.69 19.26
CA ALA A 31 9.20 -18.25 19.47
C ALA A 31 7.86 -17.89 20.08
N ARG A 32 7.87 -16.79 20.83
CA ARG A 32 6.71 -16.28 21.54
C ARG A 32 5.52 -16.21 20.58
N ARG A 33 4.57 -17.13 20.74
CA ARG A 33 3.21 -17.03 20.17
C ARG A 33 2.47 -15.77 20.60
N SER A 34 3.01 -15.04 21.58
CA SER A 34 2.38 -13.85 22.06
C SER A 34 2.55 -12.73 21.02
N GLU A 35 1.43 -12.34 20.43
CA GLU A 35 1.16 -10.99 19.90
C GLU A 35 1.34 -9.89 20.98
N LYS A 36 2.06 -10.16 22.07
CA LYS A 36 2.38 -9.19 23.10
C LYS A 36 3.49 -8.30 22.57
N TRP A 37 3.04 -7.21 21.96
CA TRP A 37 3.84 -6.06 21.56
C TRP A 37 4.80 -5.66 22.70
N THR A 38 6.09 -5.62 22.38
CA THR A 38 7.09 -4.98 23.24
C THR A 38 6.82 -3.48 23.28
N VAL A 39 7.45 -2.77 24.23
CA VAL A 39 7.35 -1.30 24.32
C VAL A 39 7.80 -0.65 23.01
N LEU A 40 8.80 -1.22 22.33
CA LEU A 40 9.28 -0.72 21.04
C LEU A 40 8.24 -0.97 19.93
N ASP A 41 7.62 -2.15 19.89
CA ASP A 41 6.61 -2.47 18.88
C ASP A 41 5.37 -1.55 19.02
N LYS A 42 5.02 -1.14 20.24
CA LYS A 42 3.95 -0.16 20.48
C LYS A 42 4.26 1.22 19.90
N HIS A 43 5.51 1.68 19.99
CA HIS A 43 5.91 2.94 19.36
C HIS A 43 5.77 2.89 17.84
N GLN A 44 5.95 1.71 17.24
CA GLN A 44 5.78 1.53 15.79
C GLN A 44 4.31 1.59 15.35
N MET A 45 3.34 1.24 16.19
CA MET A 45 1.91 1.41 15.87
C MET A 45 1.54 2.88 15.66
N TYR A 46 2.06 3.78 16.51
CA TYR A 46 1.75 5.20 16.46
C TYR A 46 2.37 5.94 15.27
N LEU A 47 3.17 5.27 14.44
CA LEU A 47 3.84 5.88 13.28
C LEU A 47 2.85 6.39 12.23
N PHE A 48 1.62 5.89 12.23
CA PHE A 48 0.56 6.26 11.27
C PHE A 48 -0.69 6.85 11.92
N ASP A 49 -0.69 7.08 13.23
CA ASP A 49 -1.84 7.60 14.00
C ASP A 49 -1.84 9.15 14.07
N GLU A 50 -1.36 9.81 13.02
CA GLU A 50 -1.26 11.29 12.96
C GLU A 50 -2.61 11.98 13.21
N ALA A 51 -3.70 11.40 12.73
CA ALA A 51 -5.04 11.96 12.89
C ALA A 51 -5.55 11.91 14.35
N GLU A 52 -5.11 10.93 15.14
CA GLU A 52 -5.53 10.75 16.53
C GLU A 52 -4.66 11.59 17.47
N ALA A 53 -3.37 11.72 17.17
CA ALA A 53 -2.46 12.65 17.86
C ALA A 53 -2.99 14.10 17.84
N VAL A 54 -3.49 14.55 16.68
CA VAL A 54 -4.08 15.90 16.51
C VAL A 54 -5.39 16.09 17.29
N ILE A 55 -6.12 15.01 17.57
CA ILE A 55 -7.39 15.08 18.33
C ILE A 55 -7.13 15.13 19.84
N SER A 56 -6.04 14.51 20.31
CA SER A 56 -5.63 14.51 21.73
C SER A 56 -4.92 15.79 22.18
N GLU A 57 -4.55 16.67 21.26
CA GLU A 57 -4.13 18.04 21.61
C GLU A 57 -5.39 18.84 22.01
N ASP A 58 -5.66 18.94 23.31
CA ASP A 58 -6.71 19.81 23.85
C ASP A 58 -6.52 21.24 23.29
N PRO A 59 -7.55 21.85 22.66
CA PRO A 59 -7.47 23.20 22.15
C PRO A 59 -7.67 24.23 23.27
N SER A 60 -6.98 24.09 24.40
CA SER A 60 -7.02 25.07 25.49
C SER A 60 -5.78 25.96 25.45
N GLU A 61 -5.65 26.79 24.42
CA GLU A 61 -5.03 28.12 24.51
C GLU A 61 -5.07 28.82 23.15
N SER A 62 -6.13 29.55 22.88
CA SER A 62 -6.06 30.86 22.20
C SER A 62 -7.43 31.50 22.18
N GLY A 63 -7.44 32.80 22.50
CA GLY A 63 -8.59 33.56 22.95
C GLY A 63 -9.74 33.70 21.95
N GLU A 64 -10.85 34.10 22.55
CA GLU A 64 -12.09 34.60 21.98
C GLU A 64 -11.92 35.26 20.60
N SER A 65 -12.51 34.65 19.58
CA SER A 65 -13.20 35.42 18.55
C SER A 65 -14.35 34.59 17.98
N ASP A 66 -15.52 35.20 18.08
CA ASP A 66 -16.80 34.72 17.63
C ASP A 66 -16.77 34.47 16.12
N ALA A 67 -16.81 33.21 15.72
CA ALA A 67 -17.19 32.79 14.39
C ALA A 67 -17.71 31.37 14.49
N GLN A 68 -19.03 31.20 14.38
CA GLN A 68 -19.68 29.92 14.14
C GLN A 68 -19.08 29.26 12.88
N LYS A 69 -17.97 28.53 13.05
CA LYS A 69 -17.43 27.65 12.01
C LYS A 69 -18.33 26.44 11.95
N GLY A 70 -19.34 26.53 11.09
CA GLY A 70 -20.13 25.37 10.66
C GLY A 70 -19.18 24.21 10.35
N LYS A 71 -19.50 23.01 10.88
CA LYS A 71 -18.71 21.78 10.71
C LYS A 71 -18.31 21.64 9.25
N SER A 72 -17.05 21.96 8.94
CA SER A 72 -16.54 21.88 7.58
C SER A 72 -16.60 20.40 7.19
N LYS A 73 -17.43 20.05 6.19
CA LYS A 73 -17.36 18.72 5.58
C LYS A 73 -15.91 18.53 5.17
N LYS A 74 -15.27 17.45 5.64
CA LYS A 74 -13.91 17.06 5.21
C LYS A 74 -13.87 17.18 3.69
N LYS A 75 -13.14 18.17 3.17
CA LYS A 75 -13.06 18.39 1.72
C LYS A 75 -12.46 17.12 1.15
N GLY A 76 -13.21 16.43 0.30
CA GLY A 76 -12.68 15.32 -0.50
C GLY A 76 -11.51 15.79 -1.37
N ARG A 77 -10.93 14.88 -2.15
CA ARG A 77 -9.85 15.23 -3.08
C ARG A 77 -10.26 16.43 -3.95
N LYS A 78 -9.39 17.44 -4.04
CA LYS A 78 -9.60 18.54 -4.97
C LYS A 78 -9.55 17.97 -6.40
N PRO A 79 -10.47 18.37 -7.29
CA PRO A 79 -10.40 17.95 -8.69
C PRO A 79 -9.11 18.46 -9.33
N ILE A 80 -8.66 17.77 -10.38
CA ILE A 80 -7.54 18.22 -11.21
C ILE A 80 -7.91 19.59 -11.83
N SER A 81 -6.93 20.51 -11.92
CA SER A 81 -7.19 21.87 -12.44
C SER A 81 -7.78 21.81 -13.84
N ALA A 82 -8.70 22.73 -14.15
CA ALA A 82 -9.35 22.81 -15.45
C ALA A 82 -8.41 23.30 -16.57
N ASP A 83 -7.28 23.91 -16.20
CA ASP A 83 -6.31 24.49 -17.14
C ASP A 83 -5.41 23.44 -17.82
N ILE A 84 -5.39 22.21 -17.28
CA ILE A 84 -4.56 21.12 -17.80
C ILE A 84 -5.34 20.39 -18.90
N PRO A 85 -4.71 20.08 -20.07
CA PRO A 85 -5.39 19.35 -21.14
C PRO A 85 -5.80 17.95 -20.66
N ARG A 86 -7.03 17.54 -21.01
CA ARG A 86 -7.57 16.20 -20.73
C ARG A 86 -7.57 15.35 -22.00
N GLU A 87 -6.94 14.19 -21.94
CA GLU A 87 -7.06 13.15 -22.98
C GLU A 87 -8.05 12.07 -22.55
N LYS A 88 -8.95 11.64 -23.46
CA LYS A 88 -9.93 10.59 -23.19
C LYS A 88 -9.48 9.27 -23.78
N VAL A 89 -9.15 8.30 -22.93
CA VAL A 89 -8.83 6.93 -23.33
C VAL A 89 -10.00 6.00 -23.00
N LEU A 90 -10.52 5.30 -24.00
CA LEU A 90 -11.64 4.37 -23.83
C LEU A 90 -11.14 2.93 -23.71
N HIS A 91 -11.25 2.36 -22.51
CA HIS A 91 -10.90 0.96 -22.27
C HIS A 91 -12.11 0.05 -22.51
N SER A 92 -12.29 -0.39 -23.76
CA SER A 92 -13.32 -1.38 -24.10
C SER A 92 -12.75 -2.78 -24.32
N LEU A 93 -13.51 -3.79 -23.91
CA LEU A 93 -13.27 -5.18 -24.27
C LEU A 93 -13.33 -5.38 -25.80
N SER A 94 -12.62 -6.39 -26.29
CA SER A 94 -12.64 -6.75 -27.71
C SER A 94 -14.02 -7.22 -28.16
N ILE A 95 -14.27 -7.22 -29.48
CA ILE A 95 -15.55 -7.66 -30.06
C ILE A 95 -15.90 -9.09 -29.63
N LYS A 96 -14.90 -9.98 -29.59
CA LYS A 96 -15.07 -11.39 -29.18
C LYS A 96 -15.55 -11.50 -27.73
N GLU A 97 -14.94 -10.75 -26.82
CA GLU A 97 -15.30 -10.74 -25.40
C GLU A 97 -16.66 -10.08 -25.14
N ARG A 98 -17.07 -9.14 -26.01
CA ARG A 98 -18.37 -8.48 -25.94
C ARG A 98 -19.50 -9.30 -26.58
N THR A 99 -19.17 -10.42 -27.22
CA THR A 99 -20.15 -11.29 -27.86
C THR A 99 -20.77 -12.23 -26.83
N CYS A 100 -22.10 -12.33 -26.81
CA CYS A 100 -22.81 -13.22 -25.90
C CYS A 100 -22.65 -14.69 -26.32
N SER A 101 -22.18 -15.56 -25.41
CA SER A 101 -22.01 -16.99 -25.69
C SER A 101 -23.31 -17.75 -25.97
N CYS A 102 -24.46 -17.22 -25.56
CA CYS A 102 -25.77 -17.87 -25.78
C CYS A 102 -26.36 -17.56 -27.16
N CYS A 103 -26.31 -16.29 -27.59
CA CYS A 103 -27.02 -15.84 -28.80
C CYS A 103 -26.11 -15.20 -29.87
N GLY A 104 -24.80 -15.10 -29.64
CA GLY A 104 -23.82 -14.56 -30.59
C GLY A 104 -23.94 -13.06 -30.87
N LYS A 105 -24.86 -12.35 -30.20
CA LYS A 105 -25.05 -10.90 -30.36
C LYS A 105 -24.09 -10.11 -29.48
N LEU A 106 -23.73 -8.91 -29.93
CA LEU A 106 -22.96 -7.97 -29.12
C LEU A 106 -23.78 -7.49 -27.92
N ARG A 107 -23.18 -7.53 -26.74
CA ARG A 107 -23.79 -7.02 -25.51
C ARG A 107 -23.87 -5.49 -25.57
N PRO A 108 -25.03 -4.90 -25.23
CA PRO A 108 -25.19 -3.45 -25.19
C PRO A 108 -24.33 -2.86 -24.07
N ILE A 109 -23.98 -1.58 -24.21
CA ILE A 109 -23.26 -0.85 -23.16
C ILE A 109 -24.29 -0.38 -22.14
N ILE A 110 -24.08 -0.72 -20.87
CA ILE A 110 -25.00 -0.38 -19.78
C ILE A 110 -24.57 0.92 -19.10
N GLY A 111 -23.26 1.14 -18.96
CA GLY A 111 -22.71 2.33 -18.32
C GLY A 111 -21.20 2.40 -18.51
N TYR A 112 -20.62 3.50 -18.00
CA TYR A 112 -19.19 3.75 -18.02
C TYR A 112 -18.75 4.20 -16.62
N GLU A 113 -17.58 3.75 -16.22
CA GLU A 113 -16.85 4.33 -15.10
C GLU A 113 -15.76 5.24 -15.67
N THR A 114 -15.51 6.38 -15.02
CA THR A 114 -14.53 7.37 -15.47
C THR A 114 -13.61 7.73 -14.33
N SER A 115 -12.31 7.62 -14.56
CA SER A 115 -11.25 8.10 -13.67
C SER A 115 -10.42 9.14 -14.40
N GLU A 116 -9.94 10.15 -13.66
CA GLU A 116 -8.98 11.13 -14.17
C GLU A 116 -7.62 10.90 -13.49
N GLU A 117 -6.55 10.89 -14.28
CA GLU A 117 -5.16 10.73 -13.82
C GLU A 117 -4.29 11.84 -14.41
N LEU A 118 -3.27 12.30 -13.67
CA LEU A 118 -2.34 13.34 -14.10
C LEU A 118 -1.08 12.69 -14.66
N GLU A 119 -0.81 12.87 -15.95
CA GLU A 119 0.47 12.49 -16.53
C GLU A 119 1.51 13.59 -16.28
N TYR A 120 2.57 13.25 -15.56
CA TYR A 120 3.67 14.16 -15.26
C TYR A 120 4.87 13.88 -16.16
N ILE A 121 5.22 14.85 -17.02
CA ILE A 121 6.44 14.81 -17.83
C ILE A 121 7.51 15.65 -17.12
N PRO A 122 8.62 15.05 -16.66
CA PRO A 122 9.69 15.79 -15.99
C PRO A 122 10.36 16.77 -16.95
N ALA A 123 10.92 17.85 -16.40
CA ALA A 123 11.69 18.81 -17.18
C ALA A 123 12.92 18.14 -17.84
N GLN A 124 13.16 18.45 -19.11
CA GLN A 124 14.38 18.04 -19.82
C GLN A 124 15.40 19.19 -19.74
N ILE A 125 16.68 18.83 -19.59
CA ILE A 125 17.83 19.75 -19.48
C ILE A 125 18.43 19.97 -20.86
#